data_AF-A0A800A2Y5-F1
#
_entry.id   AF-A0A800A2Y5-F1
#
_cell.length_a   1.000
_cell.length_b   1.000
_cell.length_c   1.000
_cell.angle_alpha   90.00
_cell.angle_beta   90.00
_cell.angle_gamma   90.00
#
_symmetry.space_group_name_H-M   'P 1'
#
loop_
_entity.id
_entity.type
_entity.pdbx_description
1 polymer ?
#
loop_
_entity_poly.entity_id
_entity_poly.type
_entity_poly.pdbx_seq_one_letter_code
_entity_poly.pdbx_strand_id
1 'polypeptide(L)'
;MSPHCHIDHIGALSQFKQIYGVKVISHALDAKAIESGEQVGAEFYGVDFQPCPVDAKLHREEDELRFGRHKLRVLHIPGHTMGSIALYMDIAGRRTLFGQDIHGSYQVG
;
A
#
# COMPACT_ATOMS: atom_id res chain seq x y z
N MET A 1 0.23 -6.04 1.22
CA MET A 1 0.49 -4.64 1.61
C MET A 1 0.93 -3.91 0.35
N SER A 2 0.34 -2.75 0.08
CA SER A 2 0.67 -1.92 -1.08
C SER A 2 1.41 -0.67 -0.62
N PRO A 3 2.43 -0.17 -1.35
CA PRO A 3 3.11 1.08 -1.01
C PRO A 3 2.16 2.27 -1.01
N HIS A 4 1.18 2.33 -1.92
CA HIS A 4 0.15 3.37 -1.97
C HIS A 4 -1.12 2.87 -2.70
N CYS A 5 -2.14 3.72 -2.86
CA CYS A 5 -3.47 3.34 -3.34
C CYS A 5 -3.72 3.44 -4.86
N HIS A 6 -2.70 3.51 -5.72
CA HIS A 6 -2.94 3.57 -7.17
C HIS A 6 -3.07 2.17 -7.80
N ILE A 7 -3.87 2.11 -8.86
CA ILE A 7 -4.36 0.90 -9.52
C ILE A 7 -3.26 -0.06 -9.97
N ASP A 8 -2.11 0.47 -10.37
CA ASP A 8 -0.93 -0.27 -10.80
C ASP A 8 -0.26 -1.02 -9.64
N HIS A 9 -0.55 -0.65 -8.39
CA HIS A 9 -0.10 -1.36 -7.18
C HIS A 9 -1.23 -2.16 -6.50
N ILE A 10 -2.48 -1.69 -6.60
CA ILE A 10 -3.61 -2.28 -5.86
C ILE A 10 -4.56 -3.15 -6.69
N GLY A 11 -4.42 -3.18 -8.01
CA GLY A 11 -5.40 -3.81 -8.91
C GLY A 11 -5.68 -5.30 -8.64
N ALA A 12 -4.71 -6.02 -8.09
CA ALA A 12 -4.85 -7.45 -7.77
C ALA A 12 -5.34 -7.74 -6.34
N LEU A 13 -5.53 -6.73 -5.48
CA LEU A 13 -5.78 -6.95 -4.04
C LEU A 13 -7.05 -7.78 -3.79
N SER A 14 -8.16 -7.43 -4.42
CA SER A 14 -9.45 -8.12 -4.24
C SER A 14 -9.35 -9.59 -4.67
N GLN A 15 -8.74 -9.84 -5.83
CA GLN A 15 -8.51 -11.19 -6.35
C GLN A 15 -7.59 -12.01 -5.43
N PHE A 16 -6.48 -11.43 -4.96
CA PHE A 16 -5.55 -12.14 -4.08
C PHE A 16 -6.18 -12.49 -2.74
N LYS A 17 -7.00 -11.59 -2.19
CA LYS A 17 -7.76 -11.84 -0.98
C LYS A 17 -8.74 -13.00 -1.14
N GLN A 18 -9.44 -13.09 -2.28
CA GLN A 18 -10.37 -14.19 -2.59
C GLN A 18 -9.66 -15.53 -2.80
N ILE A 19 -8.55 -15.55 -3.55
CA ILE A 19 -7.84 -16.79 -3.90
C ILE A 19 -7.04 -17.33 -2.70
N TYR A 20 -6.38 -16.45 -1.94
CA TYR A 20 -5.39 -16.86 -0.94
C TYR A 20 -5.81 -16.57 0.51
N GLY A 21 -6.94 -15.88 0.75
CA GLY A 21 -7.38 -15.53 2.09
C GLY A 21 -6.42 -14.60 2.84
N VAL A 22 -5.59 -13.83 2.11
CA VAL A 22 -4.57 -12.96 2.69
C VAL A 22 -5.17 -11.67 3.27
N LYS A 23 -4.43 -11.07 4.21
CA LYS A 23 -4.77 -9.76 4.76
C LYS A 23 -4.22 -8.63 3.90
N VAL A 24 -5.04 -7.61 3.70
CA VAL A 24 -4.67 -6.33 3.08
C VAL A 24 -4.38 -5.33 4.19
N ILE A 25 -3.20 -4.73 4.10
CA ILE A 25 -2.70 -3.73 5.04
C ILE A 25 -2.30 -2.50 4.22
N SER A 26 -2.72 -1.32 4.65
CA SER A 26 -2.36 -0.03 4.06
C SER A 26 -2.23 1.04 5.16
N HIS A 27 -1.69 2.21 4.82
CA HIS A 27 -1.86 3.37 5.69
C HIS A 27 -3.34 3.80 5.71
N ALA A 28 -3.79 4.36 6.83
CA ALA A 28 -5.17 4.78 7.02
C ALA A 28 -5.62 5.84 6.01
N LEU A 29 -4.71 6.72 5.60
CA LEU A 29 -4.98 7.79 4.63
C LEU A 29 -5.25 7.28 3.20
N ASP A 30 -4.76 6.08 2.87
CA ASP A 30 -4.98 5.43 1.57
C ASP A 30 -6.10 4.38 1.61
N ALA A 31 -6.51 3.97 2.82
CA ALA A 31 -7.46 2.88 2.98
C ALA A 31 -8.82 3.17 2.35
N LYS A 32 -9.31 4.42 2.46
CA LYS A 32 -10.60 4.82 1.88
C LYS A 32 -10.61 4.64 0.36
N ALA A 33 -9.57 5.08 -0.34
CA ALA A 33 -9.45 4.94 -1.79
C ALA A 33 -9.45 3.46 -2.22
N ILE A 34 -8.74 2.60 -1.50
CA ILE A 34 -8.72 1.14 -1.76
C ILE A 34 -10.10 0.51 -1.53
N GLU A 35 -10.81 0.95 -0.49
CA GLU A 35 -12.11 0.41 -0.08
C GLU A 35 -13.27 0.90 -0.95
N SER A 36 -13.20 2.13 -1.50
CA SER A 36 -14.23 2.69 -2.38
C SER A 36 -13.92 2.51 -3.87
N GLY A 37 -12.64 2.42 -4.23
CA GLY A 37 -12.16 2.48 -5.60
C GLY A 37 -12.13 3.89 -6.20
N GLU A 38 -12.33 4.92 -5.39
CA GLU A 38 -12.25 6.32 -5.82
C GLU A 38 -10.81 6.84 -5.71
N GLN A 39 -10.39 7.68 -6.65
CA GLN A 39 -9.07 8.33 -6.65
C GLN A 39 -7.90 7.32 -6.68
N VAL A 40 -8.11 6.16 -7.29
CA VAL A 40 -7.08 5.11 -7.46
C VAL A 40 -6.35 5.21 -8.81
N GLY A 41 -6.71 6.18 -9.66
CA GLY A 41 -6.07 6.42 -10.95
C GLY A 41 -6.41 5.40 -12.04
N ALA A 42 -7.43 4.56 -11.84
CA ALA A 42 -7.89 3.57 -12.82
C ALA A 42 -8.35 4.22 -14.14
N GLU A 43 -8.93 5.42 -14.03
CA GLU A 43 -9.37 6.25 -15.14
C GLU A 43 -8.25 6.63 -16.11
N PHE A 44 -7.01 6.82 -15.62
CA PHE A 44 -5.86 7.16 -16.47
C PHE A 44 -5.40 5.99 -17.33
N TYR A 45 -5.71 4.76 -16.90
CA TYR A 45 -5.37 3.53 -17.61
C TYR A 45 -6.55 2.96 -18.39
N GLY A 46 -7.75 3.53 -18.25
CA GLY A 46 -8.97 3.01 -18.89
C GLY A 46 -9.32 1.59 -18.43
N VAL A 47 -9.01 1.25 -17.17
CA VAL A 47 -9.30 -0.06 -16.58
C VAL A 47 -10.31 0.08 -15.45
N ASP A 48 -11.03 -1.00 -15.16
CA ASP A 48 -11.87 -1.09 -13.98
C ASP A 48 -11.04 -1.48 -12.76
N PHE A 49 -11.44 -0.98 -11.59
CA PHE A 49 -10.89 -1.42 -10.31
C PHE A 49 -11.96 -2.09 -9.48
N GLN A 50 -11.62 -3.25 -8.89
CA GLN A 50 -12.47 -3.92 -7.92
C GLN A 50 -12.07 -3.50 -6.50
N PRO A 51 -12.91 -2.76 -5.76
CA PRO A 51 -12.60 -2.33 -4.41
C PRO A 51 -12.29 -3.52 -3.48
N CYS A 52 -11.43 -3.27 -2.50
CA CYS A 52 -10.94 -4.30 -1.60
C CYS A 52 -11.01 -3.84 -0.13
N PRO A 53 -11.64 -4.61 0.78
CA PRO A 53 -11.63 -4.30 2.21
C PRO A 53 -10.21 -4.35 2.78
N VAL A 54 -9.81 -3.29 3.50
CA VAL A 54 -8.53 -3.21 4.20
C VAL A 54 -8.68 -3.79 5.61
N ASP A 55 -7.89 -4.82 5.94
CA ASP A 55 -7.99 -5.53 7.23
C ASP A 55 -7.26 -4.82 8.37
N ALA A 56 -6.19 -4.08 8.06
CA ALA A 56 -5.44 -3.31 9.03
C ALA A 56 -4.97 -1.98 8.44
N LYS A 57 -5.22 -0.91 9.20
CA LYS A 57 -4.87 0.47 8.83
C LYS A 57 -3.74 0.93 9.74
N LEU A 58 -2.61 1.29 9.13
CA LEU A 58 -1.45 1.84 9.83
C LEU A 58 -1.64 3.36 10.03
N HIS A 59 -1.16 3.88 11.15
CA HIS A 59 -1.41 5.29 11.54
C HIS A 59 -0.15 6.02 11.99
N ARG A 60 0.97 5.31 12.18
CA ARG A 60 2.19 5.87 12.77
C ARG A 60 3.17 6.26 11.67
N GLU A 61 4.06 7.19 12.00
CA GLU A 61 5.22 7.51 11.17
C GLU A 61 6.10 6.26 10.95
N GLU A 62 6.22 5.43 11.99
CA GLU A 62 6.86 4.13 11.91
C GLU A 62 6.00 3.03 12.55
N ASP A 63 5.80 1.94 11.82
CA ASP A 63 5.14 0.73 12.28
C ASP A 63 6.05 -0.50 12.11
N GLU A 64 5.78 -1.57 12.87
CA GLU A 64 6.50 -2.84 12.77
C GLU A 64 5.51 -3.98 12.54
N LEU A 65 5.67 -4.71 11.43
CA LEU A 65 4.97 -5.94 11.15
C LEU A 65 5.91 -7.12 11.37
N ARG A 66 5.41 -8.19 11.99
CA ARG A 66 6.19 -9.40 12.25
C ARG A 66 5.72 -10.54 11.38
N PHE A 67 6.67 -11.19 10.71
CA PHE A 67 6.45 -12.40 9.95
C PHE A 67 7.47 -13.46 10.37
N GLY A 68 7.03 -14.42 11.18
CA GLY A 68 7.92 -15.38 11.84
C GLY A 68 9.00 -14.66 12.66
N ARG A 69 10.27 -14.92 12.35
CA ARG A 69 11.45 -14.27 12.97
C ARG A 69 11.83 -12.93 12.34
N HIS A 70 11.19 -12.55 11.24
CA HIS A 70 11.52 -11.33 10.51
C HIS A 70 10.65 -10.16 10.96
N LYS A 71 11.27 -8.98 10.99
CA LYS A 71 10.62 -7.70 11.24
C LYS A 71 10.61 -6.91 9.93
N LEU A 72 9.43 -6.47 9.54
CA LEU A 72 9.23 -5.54 8.44
C LEU A 72 8.88 -4.19 9.05
N ARG A 73 9.73 -3.20 8.80
CA ARG A 73 9.52 -1.83 9.23
C ARG A 73 8.75 -1.10 8.15
N VAL A 74 7.71 -0.39 8.57
CA VAL A 74 6.88 0.44 7.70
C VAL A 74 7.15 1.88 8.06
N LEU A 75 7.47 2.71 7.08
CA LEU A 75 7.70 4.13 7.22
C LEU A 75 6.59 4.86 6.48
N HIS A 76 5.84 5.73 7.14
CA HIS A 76 4.91 6.64 6.48
C HIS A 76 5.70 7.77 5.82
N ILE A 77 5.54 7.90 4.51
CA ILE A 77 6.27 8.84 3.65
C ILE A 77 5.29 9.52 2.68
N PRO A 78 4.43 10.42 3.18
CA PRO A 78 3.43 11.07 2.35
C PRO A 78 4.07 11.86 1.20
N GLY A 79 3.43 11.85 0.05
CA GLY A 79 3.91 12.52 -1.16
C GLY A 79 3.11 12.11 -2.38
N HIS A 80 3.48 10.98 -2.99
CA HIS A 80 2.79 10.43 -4.16
C HIS A 80 1.29 10.17 -3.89
N THR A 81 0.99 9.60 -2.73
CA THR A 81 -0.31 9.65 -2.06
C THR A 81 -0.14 10.11 -0.61
N MET A 82 -1.23 10.53 0.05
CA MET A 82 -1.18 10.93 1.45
C MET A 82 -0.90 9.75 2.41
N GLY A 83 -1.26 8.52 2.01
CA GLY A 83 -0.97 7.29 2.76
C GLY A 83 0.22 6.49 2.23
N SER A 84 1.10 7.10 1.42
CA SER A 84 2.29 6.42 0.90
C SER A 84 3.20 5.89 2.03
N ILE A 85 3.62 4.63 1.91
CA ILE A 85 4.55 3.96 2.83
C ILE A 85 5.79 3.39 2.13
N ALA A 86 6.94 3.39 2.79
CA ALA A 86 8.10 2.59 2.42
C ALA A 86 8.27 1.43 3.39
N LEU A 87 8.94 0.38 2.92
CA LEU A 87 9.19 -0.81 3.72
C LEU A 87 10.67 -1.10 3.75
N TYR A 88 11.21 -1.41 4.92
CA TYR A 88 12.55 -1.97 4.99
C TYR A 88 12.64 -3.13 5.96
N MET A 89 13.63 -3.98 5.73
CA MET A 89 13.96 -5.06 6.66
C MET A 89 15.47 -5.23 6.75
N ASP A 90 15.92 -5.64 7.93
CA ASP A 90 17.31 -5.95 8.21
C ASP A 90 17.46 -7.48 8.27
N ILE A 91 18.20 -8.07 7.33
CA ILE A 91 18.49 -9.50 7.27
C ILE A 91 20.00 -9.71 7.21
N ALA A 92 20.53 -10.53 8.12
CA ALA A 92 21.96 -10.91 8.16
C ALA A 92 22.92 -9.71 8.08
N GLY A 93 22.60 -8.63 8.79
CA GLY A 93 23.41 -7.40 8.85
C GLY A 93 23.28 -6.48 7.62
N ARG A 94 22.37 -6.78 6.68
CA ARG A 94 22.08 -5.95 5.52
C ARG A 94 20.68 -5.37 5.60
N ARG A 95 20.54 -4.10 5.21
CA ARG A 95 19.25 -3.42 5.07
C ARG A 95 18.78 -3.47 3.62
N THR A 96 17.55 -3.90 3.41
CA THR A 96 16.87 -3.82 2.11
C THR A 96 15.66 -2.92 2.26
N LEU A 97 15.60 -1.87 1.44
CA LEU A 97 14.47 -0.93 1.33
C LEU A 97 13.69 -1.26 0.05
N PHE A 98 12.39 -1.46 0.19
CA PHE A 98 11.44 -1.47 -0.90
C PHE A 98 10.94 -0.03 -1.05
N GLY A 99 11.59 0.71 -1.95
CA GLY A 99 11.26 2.09 -2.26
C GLY A 99 9.89 2.20 -2.93
N GLN A 100 9.29 3.38 -2.78
CA GLN A 100 8.06 3.79 -3.47
C GLN A 100 8.26 3.90 -4.98
N ASP A 101 7.19 4.37 -5.64
CA ASP A 101 7.15 4.72 -7.05
C ASP A 101 8.06 5.90 -7.43
N ILE A 102 8.35 6.02 -8.73
CA ILE A 102 9.02 7.14 -9.39
C ILE A 102 7.96 8.14 -9.93
N HIS A 103 6.68 7.75 -10.02
CA HIS A 103 5.61 8.63 -10.48
C HIS A 103 5.34 9.81 -9.53
N GLY A 104 5.18 11.01 -10.09
CA GLY A 104 4.88 12.23 -9.32
C GLY A 104 3.49 12.21 -8.67
N SER A 105 3.27 13.08 -7.69
CA SER A 105 1.96 13.20 -7.01
C SER A 105 0.87 13.71 -7.97
N TYR A 106 -0.28 13.05 -7.97
CA TYR A 106 -1.49 13.53 -8.63
C TYR A 106 -2.41 14.14 -7.57
N GLN A 107 -2.42 15.47 -7.47
CA GLN A 107 -3.50 16.17 -6.79
C GLN A 107 -4.51 16.60 -7.84
N VAL A 108 -5.68 15.96 -7.87
CA VAL A 108 -6.86 16.55 -8.52
C VAL A 108 -7.44 17.53 -7.49
N GLY A 109 -7.44 18.81 -7.84
CA GLY A 109 -7.81 19.93 -6.97
C GLY A 109 -9.26 19.95 -6.52
#